data_AF-A0A7X9J1C9-F1
#
_entry.id   AF-A0A7X9J1C9-F1
#
_cell.length_a   1.000
_cell.length_b   1.000
_cell.length_c   1.000
_cell.angle_alpha   90.00
_cell.angle_beta   90.00
_cell.angle_gamma   90.00
#
_symmetry.space_group_name_H-M   'P 1'
#
loop_
_entity.id
_entity.type
_entity.pdbx_description
1 polymer ?
#
loop_
_entity_poly.entity_id
_entity_poly.type
_entity_poly.pdbx_seq_one_letter_code
_entity_poly.pdbx_strand_id
1 'polypeptide(L)'
;MADGKTITAVLRDDHTLVLDEPLAIESGTVEIVIRPQRKETQGSILASLREIRAGQKRRGHVPMTRDEVDDYIKEERRGWGV
;
A
#
# COMPACT_ATOMS: atom_id res chain seq x y z
N MET A 1 6.60 35.81 4.34
CA MET A 1 6.57 34.50 3.66
C MET A 1 5.13 34.04 3.72
N ALA A 2 4.47 33.83 2.58
CA ALA A 2 3.09 33.36 2.59
C ALA A 2 3.09 31.90 3.06
N ASP A 3 2.41 31.63 4.16
CA ASP A 3 2.27 30.30 4.74
C ASP A 3 1.33 29.49 3.82
N GLY A 4 1.91 28.72 2.91
CA GLY A 4 1.16 27.97 1.91
C GLY A 4 0.46 26.77 2.54
N LYS A 5 -0.87 26.79 2.63
CA LYS A 5 -1.65 25.65 3.12
C LYS A 5 -1.65 24.55 2.05
N THR A 6 -1.15 23.36 2.40
CA THR A 6 -1.25 22.17 1.53
C THR A 6 -2.54 21.43 1.86
N ILE A 7 -3.42 21.26 0.87
CA ILE A 7 -4.66 20.49 0.99
C ILE A 7 -4.61 19.29 0.04
N THR A 8 -5.07 18.15 0.53
CA THR A 8 -5.19 16.92 -0.26
C THR A 8 -6.55 16.89 -0.96
N ALA A 9 -6.54 16.40 -2.20
CA ALA A 9 -7.72 16.25 -3.02
C ALA A 9 -7.65 14.89 -3.72
N VAL A 10 -8.81 14.27 -3.90
CA VAL A 10 -8.92 13.04 -4.67
C VAL A 10 -9.56 13.36 -6.00
N LEU A 11 -8.99 12.79 -7.06
CA LEU A 11 -9.56 12.88 -8.39
C LEU A 11 -10.68 11.82 -8.52
N ARG A 12 -11.93 12.25 -8.65
CA ARG A 12 -13.12 11.36 -8.66
C ARG A 12 -13.34 10.69 -10.02
N ASP A 13 -12.90 11.33 -11.09
CA ASP A 13 -12.91 10.90 -12.49
C ASP A 13 -11.74 11.57 -13.22
N ASP A 14 -11.60 11.51 -14.54
CA ASP A 14 -10.42 12.09 -15.22
C ASP A 14 -10.34 13.63 -15.17
N HIS A 15 -11.36 14.32 -14.63
CA HIS A 15 -11.51 15.78 -14.76
C HIS A 15 -11.92 16.52 -13.49
N THR A 16 -12.34 15.83 -12.42
CA THR A 16 -12.93 16.45 -11.22
C THR A 16 -12.08 16.21 -9.98
N LEU A 17 -11.49 17.28 -9.45
CA LEU A 17 -10.83 17.28 -8.13
C LEU A 17 -11.87 17.55 -7.03
N VAL A 18 -11.96 16.63 -6.07
CA VAL A 18 -12.77 16.80 -4.86
C VAL A 18 -11.82 17.05 -3.70
N LEU A 19 -11.98 18.19 -3.03
CA LEU A 19 -11.21 18.52 -1.83
C LEU A 19 -11.76 17.73 -0.64
N ASP A 20 -10.87 17.22 0.21
CA ASP A 20 -11.27 16.53 1.44
C ASP A 20 -11.90 17.49 2.47
N GLU A 21 -11.55 18.77 2.39
CA GLU A 21 -12.07 19.84 3.24
C GLU A 21 -12.33 21.14 2.45
N PRO A 22 -13.30 21.97 2.88
CA PRO A 22 -13.51 23.29 2.28
C PRO A 22 -12.26 24.17 2.37
N LEU A 23 -11.95 24.83 1.26
CA LEU A 23 -10.84 25.79 1.20
C LEU A 23 -11.27 27.07 1.93
N ALA A 24 -10.77 27.26 3.15
CA ALA A 24 -11.05 28.44 3.97
C ALA A 24 -10.23 29.66 3.50
N ILE A 25 -10.55 30.16 2.31
CA ILE A 25 -9.96 31.37 1.74
C ILE A 25 -11.02 32.44 1.58
N GLU A 26 -10.62 33.70 1.77
CA GLU A 26 -11.46 34.84 1.41
C GLU A 26 -11.56 34.95 -0.12
N SER A 27 -12.62 35.61 -0.60
CA SER A 27 -12.83 35.84 -2.03
C SER A 27 -11.62 36.55 -2.65
N GLY A 28 -11.01 35.93 -3.65
CA GLY A 28 -9.81 36.45 -4.31
C GLY A 28 -9.25 35.48 -5.37
N THR A 29 -8.17 35.89 -6.02
CA THR A 29 -7.46 35.06 -7.00
C THR A 29 -6.57 34.05 -6.28
N VAL A 30 -6.62 32.79 -6.72
CA VAL A 30 -5.76 31.72 -6.19
C VAL A 30 -4.89 31.10 -7.27
N GLU A 31 -3.67 30.71 -6.87
CA GLU A 31 -2.77 29.90 -7.67
C GLU A 31 -2.90 28.43 -7.23
N ILE A 32 -3.13 27.52 -8.17
CA ILE A 32 -3.23 26.09 -7.90
C ILE A 32 -2.01 25.40 -8.49
N VAL A 33 -1.21 24.76 -7.65
CA VAL A 33 -0.05 23.95 -8.06
C VAL A 33 -0.43 22.48 -8.01
N ILE A 34 -0.69 21.89 -9.17
CA ILE A 34 -0.99 20.45 -9.29
C ILE A 34 0.34 19.69 -9.42
N ARG A 35 0.63 18.81 -8.47
CA ARG A 35 1.75 17.88 -8.56
C ARG A 35 1.22 16.46 -8.72
N PRO A 36 1.55 15.75 -9.81
CA PRO A 36 1.18 14.35 -9.92
C PRO A 36 1.88 13.58 -8.82
N GLN A 37 1.11 13.04 -7.88
CA GLN A 37 1.61 12.05 -6.95
C GLN A 37 1.84 10.77 -7.75
N ARG A 38 3.09 10.31 -7.85
CA ARG A 38 3.32 8.93 -8.28
C ARG A 38 2.61 8.08 -7.26
N LYS A 39 1.52 7.41 -7.67
CA LYS A 39 1.02 6.26 -6.93
C LYS A 39 2.24 5.37 -6.77
N GLU A 40 2.70 5.16 -5.55
CA GLU A 40 3.62 4.06 -5.32
C GLU A 40 2.85 2.85 -5.83
N THR A 41 3.22 2.37 -7.01
CA THR A 41 2.82 1.05 -7.45
C THR A 41 3.37 0.16 -6.39
N GLN A 42 2.50 -0.21 -5.44
CA GLN A 42 2.74 -1.30 -4.52
C GLN A 42 3.33 -2.39 -5.39
N GLY A 43 4.61 -2.70 -5.15
CA GLY A 43 5.35 -3.59 -6.03
C GLY A 43 4.53 -4.85 -6.28
N SER A 44 4.66 -5.46 -7.47
CA SER A 44 3.97 -6.72 -7.75
C SER A 44 4.10 -7.63 -6.53
N ILE A 45 3.01 -8.28 -6.10
CA ILE A 45 3.04 -9.20 -4.95
C ILE A 45 4.20 -10.20 -5.09
N LEU A 46 4.52 -10.60 -6.32
CA LEU A 46 5.68 -11.44 -6.63
C LEU A 46 7.02 -10.79 -6.29
N ALA A 47 7.19 -9.49 -6.51
CA ALA A 47 8.39 -8.75 -6.12
C ALA A 47 8.55 -8.73 -4.59
N SER A 48 7.48 -8.44 -3.84
CA SER A 48 7.50 -8.49 -2.37
C SER A 48 7.80 -9.90 -1.84
N LEU A 49 7.20 -10.94 -2.42
CA LEU A 49 7.49 -12.33 -2.05
C LEU A 49 8.95 -12.72 -2.33
N ARG A 50 9.54 -12.25 -3.44
CA ARG A 50 10.96 -12.46 -3.73
C ARG A 50 11.86 -11.79 -2.69
N GLU A 51 11.54 -10.57 -2.30
CA GLU A 51 12.28 -9.84 -1.26
C GLU A 51 12.22 -10.56 0.09
N ILE A 52 11.03 -11.01 0.50
CA ILE A 52 10.82 -11.78 1.72
C ILE A 52 11.65 -13.07 1.70
N ARG A 53 11.61 -13.83 0.60
CA ARG A 53 12.42 -15.06 0.44
C ARG A 53 13.92 -14.78 0.51
N ALA A 54 14.39 -13.69 -0.11
CA ALA A 54 15.80 -13.30 -0.06
C ALA A 54 16.22 -12.94 1.38
N GLY A 55 15.37 -12.21 2.11
CA GLY A 55 15.59 -11.89 3.52
C GLY A 55 15.62 -13.13 4.42
N GLN A 56 14.69 -14.07 4.21
CA GLN A 56 14.65 -15.34 4.94
C GLN A 56 15.92 -16.17 4.70
N LYS A 57 16.37 -16.32 3.45
CA LYS A 57 17.61 -17.02 3.11
C LYS A 57 18.83 -16.40 3.80
N ARG A 58 18.91 -15.06 3.82
CA ARG A 58 20.01 -14.33 4.48
C ARG A 58 20.07 -14.59 5.99
N ARG A 59 18.92 -14.79 6.63
CA ARG A 59 18.82 -15.13 8.05
C ARG A 59 19.05 -16.63 8.35
N GLY A 60 19.36 -17.44 7.33
CA GLY A 60 19.54 -18.88 7.47
C GLY A 60 18.23 -19.64 7.71
N HIS A 61 17.08 -19.06 7.34
CA HIS A 61 15.81 -19.77 7.42
C HIS A 61 15.81 -20.98 6.51
N VAL A 62 15.51 -22.15 7.08
CA VAL A 62 15.30 -23.41 6.35
C VAL A 62 13.79 -23.58 6.19
N PRO A 63 13.25 -23.48 4.97
CA PRO A 63 11.83 -23.72 4.73
C PRO A 63 11.48 -25.17 5.03
N MET A 64 10.27 -25.41 5.54
CA MET A 64 9.72 -26.76 5.66
C MET A 64 9.66 -27.42 4.27
N THR A 65 9.95 -28.70 4.26
CA THR A 65 9.73 -29.56 3.11
C THR A 65 8.25 -29.68 2.79
N ARG A 66 7.94 -30.16 1.60
CA ARG A 66 6.56 -30.36 1.18
C ARG A 66 5.81 -31.31 2.12
N ASP A 67 6.43 -32.41 2.51
CA ASP A 67 5.80 -33.42 3.36
C ASP A 67 5.52 -32.86 4.76
N GLU A 68 6.45 -32.07 5.32
CA GLU A 68 6.25 -31.37 6.60
C GLU A 68 5.12 -30.34 6.53
N VAL A 69 5.00 -29.62 5.42
CA VAL A 69 3.88 -28.70 5.19
C VAL A 69 2.56 -29.46 5.09
N ASP A 70 2.53 -30.57 4.35
CA ASP A 70 1.34 -31.37 4.15
C ASP A 70 0.86 -32.00 5.47
N ASP A 71 1.78 -32.44 6.31
CA ASP A 71 1.47 -32.99 7.63
C ASP A 71 1.00 -31.90 8.61
N TYR A 72 1.67 -30.74 8.64
CA TYR A 72 1.21 -29.57 9.40
C TYR A 72 -0.23 -29.16 9.03
N ILE A 73 -0.56 -29.11 7.73
CA ILE A 73 -1.91 -28.77 7.26
C ILE A 73 -2.94 -29.82 7.70
N LYS A 74 -2.60 -31.11 7.68
CA LYS A 74 -3.50 -32.18 8.15
C LYS A 74 -3.77 -32.04 9.64
N GLU A 75 -2.75 -31.75 10.45
CA GLU A 75 -2.89 -31.55 11.89
C GLU A 75 -3.74 -30.33 12.19
N GLU A 76 -3.51 -29.21 11.50
CA GLU A 76 -4.28 -27.98 11.69
C GLU A 76 -5.77 -28.18 11.34
N ARG A 77 -6.06 -28.88 10.25
CA ARG A 77 -7.44 -29.19 9.85
C ARG A 77 -8.16 -30.09 10.85
N ARG A 78 -7.46 -31.10 11.39
CA ARG A 78 -7.98 -31.94 12.48
C ARG A 78 -8.33 -31.13 13.71
N GLY A 79 -7.50 -30.12 14.04
CA GLY A 79 -7.76 -29.19 15.14
C GLY A 79 -9.00 -28.31 14.93
N TRP A 80 -9.34 -28.00 13.67
CA TRP A 80 -10.55 -27.25 13.31
C TRP A 80 -11.81 -28.13 13.18
N GLY A 81 -11.69 -29.45 13.35
CA GLY A 81 -12.83 -30.37 13.31
C GLY A 81 -13.46 -30.56 11.92
N VAL A 82 -12.70 -30.32 10.85
CA VAL A 82 -13.09 -30.56 9.44
C VAL A 82 -12.42 -31.81 8.91
#